data_AF-A0A553SND9-F1
#
_entry.id   AF-A0A553SND9-F1
#
_cell.length_a   1.000
_cell.length_b   1.000
_cell.length_c   1.000
_cell.angle_alpha   90.00
_cell.angle_beta   90.00
_cell.angle_gamma   90.00
#
_symmetry.space_group_name_H-M   'P 1'
#
loop_
_entity.id
_entity.type
_entity.pdbx_description
1 polymer ?
#
loop_
_entity_poly.entity_id
_entity_poly.type
_entity_poly.pdbx_seq_one_letter_code
_entity_poly.pdbx_strand_id
1 'polypeptide(L)'
;MYKNFVKGSIVTALLIGSLSFAQNAFAQSNGDSINKTTQQLHTEVVKNGYASLNDNGQIVINANAEDLNVSGELFNQYLVEMGQLNDGITEGVMNFNEDFQIEFATQEEILENLETEAPQVVIEDENSEITVIEKSPKFGVLRVVDGGYPKKNIQSLVENNRKQFEKIYKDNLTAQKYSGGNSVNAYNATASWFVAKVQPGGSWDYKVVSGYKPWDNKINGYFYSGYKVVNAAYIGNYNYSYTGELLFSKNDLLRAGDAVSAVTTFISNAKKGKFKAQFDGEDDKIPVRKGYDDAVKYFK
;
A
#
# COMPACT_ATOMS: atom_id res chain seq x y z
N MET A 1 0.29 26.72 10.61
CA MET A 1 -0.06 25.28 10.63
C MET A 1 -1.36 24.96 9.90
N TYR A 2 -2.45 25.73 10.03
CA TYR A 2 -3.75 25.44 9.36
C TYR A 2 -3.80 25.40 7.81
N LYS A 3 -2.80 25.95 7.09
CA LYS A 3 -2.86 26.08 5.61
C LYS A 3 -2.42 24.83 4.82
N ASN A 4 -1.76 23.87 5.46
CA ASN A 4 -1.34 22.61 4.83
C ASN A 4 -2.37 21.50 5.06
N PHE A 5 -3.03 21.49 6.22
CA PHE A 5 -4.08 20.52 6.58
C PHE A 5 -5.25 20.50 5.59
N VAL A 6 -5.79 21.67 5.23
CA VAL A 6 -6.92 21.79 4.28
C VAL A 6 -6.56 21.35 2.85
N LYS A 7 -5.28 21.36 2.47
CA LYS A 7 -4.85 20.96 1.11
C LYS A 7 -4.76 19.44 0.94
N GLY A 8 -4.27 18.74 1.96
CA GLY A 8 -4.23 17.27 1.98
C GLY A 8 -5.65 16.73 1.89
N SER A 9 -6.52 17.13 2.81
CA SER A 9 -7.88 16.59 2.93
C SER A 9 -8.75 16.73 1.66
N ILE A 10 -8.61 17.80 0.86
CA ILE A 10 -9.41 17.99 -0.36
C ILE A 10 -8.91 17.12 -1.53
N VAL A 11 -7.59 17.01 -1.72
CA VAL A 11 -7.01 16.17 -2.78
C VAL A 11 -7.26 14.70 -2.49
N THR A 12 -7.14 14.33 -1.21
CA THR A 12 -7.43 13.00 -0.70
C THR A 12 -8.92 12.66 -0.88
N ALA A 13 -9.87 13.51 -0.44
CA ALA A 13 -11.30 13.26 -0.62
C ALA A 13 -11.75 13.02 -2.09
N LEU A 14 -11.03 13.59 -3.07
CA LEU A 14 -11.32 13.40 -4.50
C LEU A 14 -10.70 12.13 -5.09
N LEU A 15 -9.48 11.75 -4.69
CA LEU A 15 -8.91 10.42 -4.96
C LEU A 15 -9.87 9.34 -4.45
N ILE A 16 -10.33 9.54 -3.22
CA ILE A 16 -11.24 8.67 -2.50
C ILE A 16 -12.58 8.55 -3.23
N GLY A 17 -13.23 9.67 -3.53
CA GLY A 17 -14.52 9.68 -4.23
C GLY A 17 -14.44 8.97 -5.58
N SER A 18 -13.32 9.04 -6.29
CA SER A 18 -13.16 8.37 -7.60
C SER A 18 -12.91 6.85 -7.51
N LEU A 19 -12.34 6.35 -6.41
CA LEU A 19 -11.95 4.94 -6.23
C LEU A 19 -13.03 4.11 -5.50
N SER A 20 -13.96 4.77 -4.80
CA SER A 20 -15.05 4.12 -4.04
C SER A 20 -16.24 3.61 -4.87
N PHE A 21 -16.26 3.84 -6.20
CA PHE A 21 -17.38 3.42 -7.08
C PHE A 21 -17.29 2.00 -7.64
N ALA A 22 -16.26 1.22 -7.30
CA ALA A 22 -16.12 -0.17 -7.74
C ALA A 22 -16.55 -1.13 -6.64
N GLN A 23 -17.84 -1.49 -6.60
CA GLN A 23 -18.33 -2.61 -5.78
C GLN A 23 -18.91 -3.71 -6.67
N ASN A 24 -18.40 -4.93 -6.53
CA ASN A 24 -19.14 -6.14 -6.82
C ASN A 24 -18.96 -7.14 -5.67
N ALA A 25 -20.09 -7.75 -5.32
CA ALA A 25 -20.32 -8.59 -4.16
C ALA A 25 -19.51 -9.88 -4.17
N PHE A 26 -18.98 -10.26 -3.00
CA PHE A 26 -18.64 -11.66 -2.71
C PHE A 26 -19.60 -12.20 -1.65
N ALA A 27 -20.43 -13.14 -2.09
CA ALA A 27 -21.30 -13.94 -1.25
C ALA A 27 -20.50 -15.10 -0.64
N GLN A 28 -20.63 -15.30 0.66
CA GLN A 28 -20.03 -16.40 1.40
C GLN A 28 -20.97 -17.61 1.35
N SER A 29 -20.50 -18.75 0.86
CA SER A 29 -21.26 -20.01 0.87
C SER A 29 -21.05 -20.75 2.19
N ASN A 30 -22.15 -21.07 2.87
CA ASN A 30 -22.16 -21.95 4.03
C ASN A 30 -22.02 -23.42 3.60
N GLY A 31 -21.16 -24.16 4.28
CA GLY A 31 -21.05 -25.61 4.20
C GLY A 31 -20.71 -26.20 5.56
N ASP A 32 -21.65 -26.95 6.13
CA ASP A 32 -21.54 -27.65 7.40
C ASP A 32 -20.45 -28.73 7.38
N SER A 33 -19.51 -28.65 8.33
CA SER A 33 -18.87 -29.82 8.95
C SER A 33 -18.43 -29.45 10.36
N ILE A 34 -18.51 -30.39 11.30
CA ILE A 34 -18.12 -30.22 12.71
C ILE A 34 -16.58 -30.21 12.80
N ASN A 35 -15.97 -29.17 12.24
CA ASN A 35 -14.58 -28.78 12.45
C ASN A 35 -14.61 -27.33 12.92
N LYS A 36 -14.03 -27.08 14.11
CA LYS A 36 -13.99 -25.73 14.68
C LYS A 36 -13.27 -24.79 13.71
N THR A 37 -13.89 -23.68 13.32
CA THR A 37 -13.22 -22.69 12.48
C THR A 37 -12.22 -21.87 13.30
N THR A 38 -11.27 -21.18 12.66
CA THR A 38 -10.36 -20.27 13.34
C THR A 38 -11.09 -19.11 14.04
N GLN A 39 -12.28 -18.73 13.57
CA GLN A 39 -13.18 -17.77 14.24
C GLN A 39 -13.77 -18.34 15.52
N GLN A 40 -14.27 -19.57 15.48
CA GLN A 40 -14.81 -20.25 16.67
C GLN A 40 -13.71 -20.51 17.70
N LEU A 41 -12.48 -20.81 17.25
CA LEU A 41 -11.31 -20.93 18.10
C LEU A 41 -10.95 -19.59 18.75
N HIS A 42 -10.95 -18.49 17.99
CA HIS A 42 -10.72 -17.15 18.53
C HIS A 42 -11.70 -16.79 19.65
N THR A 43 -13.00 -17.02 19.44
CA THR A 43 -14.03 -16.79 20.49
C THR A 43 -13.73 -17.58 21.76
N GLU A 44 -13.26 -18.83 21.63
CA GLU A 44 -12.92 -19.66 22.78
C GLU A 44 -11.65 -19.15 23.50
N VAL A 45 -10.62 -18.77 22.74
CA VAL A 45 -9.39 -18.20 23.29
C VAL A 45 -9.69 -16.95 24.12
N VAL A 46 -10.49 -16.04 23.58
CA VAL A 46 -10.89 -14.80 24.26
C VAL A 46 -11.73 -15.12 25.50
N LYS A 47 -12.76 -15.96 25.36
CA LYS A 47 -13.67 -16.32 26.47
C LYS A 47 -12.96 -17.01 27.64
N ASN A 48 -11.92 -17.79 27.36
CA ASN A 48 -11.15 -18.49 28.38
C ASN A 48 -9.99 -17.64 28.96
N GLY A 49 -9.84 -16.38 28.53
CA GLY A 49 -8.80 -15.49 29.06
C GLY A 49 -7.39 -15.80 28.54
N TYR A 50 -7.28 -16.48 27.40
CA TYR A 50 -6.01 -16.83 26.77
C TYR A 50 -5.52 -15.75 25.79
N ALA A 51 -6.24 -14.65 25.62
CA ALA A 51 -5.81 -13.51 24.79
C ALA A 51 -5.51 -12.29 25.67
N SER A 52 -4.50 -11.52 25.26
CA SER A 52 -4.17 -10.21 25.81
C SER A 52 -3.70 -9.28 24.69
N LEU A 53 -3.85 -7.96 24.85
CA LEU A 53 -3.22 -6.98 23.96
C LEU A 53 -1.90 -6.51 24.56
N ASN A 54 -0.87 -6.34 23.72
CA ASN A 54 0.38 -5.70 24.12
C ASN A 54 0.28 -4.16 24.03
N ASP A 55 1.36 -3.45 24.39
CA ASP A 55 1.41 -1.98 24.38
C ASP A 55 1.17 -1.36 22.99
N ASN A 56 1.36 -2.13 21.91
CA ASN A 56 1.11 -1.72 20.53
C ASN A 56 -0.32 -2.07 20.06
N GLY A 57 -1.19 -2.56 20.95
CA GLY A 57 -2.54 -2.99 20.61
C GLY A 57 -2.63 -4.31 19.84
N GLN A 58 -1.53 -5.07 19.74
CA GLN A 58 -1.48 -6.35 19.04
C GLN A 58 -1.93 -7.49 19.96
N ILE A 59 -2.63 -8.48 19.39
CA ILE A 59 -3.08 -9.65 20.15
C ILE A 59 -1.93 -10.63 20.40
N VAL A 60 -1.87 -11.11 21.63
CA VAL A 60 -0.95 -12.17 22.10
C VAL A 60 -1.78 -13.34 22.59
N ILE A 61 -1.46 -14.53 22.10
CA ILE A 61 -2.16 -15.78 22.43
C ILE A 61 -1.32 -16.55 23.46
N ASN A 62 -1.87 -16.70 24.66
CA ASN A 62 -1.27 -17.37 25.81
C ASN A 62 -1.89 -18.76 26.03
N ALA A 63 -1.95 -19.55 24.96
CA ALA A 63 -2.43 -20.94 24.97
C ALA A 63 -1.69 -21.76 23.91
N ASN A 64 -1.82 -23.08 23.99
CA ASN A 64 -1.39 -24.02 22.95
C ASN A 64 -2.59 -24.86 22.45
N ALA A 65 -2.34 -25.74 21.48
CA ALA A 65 -3.39 -26.58 20.89
C ALA A 65 -4.03 -27.57 21.89
N GLU A 66 -3.26 -28.07 22.86
CA GLU A 66 -3.73 -28.99 23.90
C GLU A 66 -4.64 -28.28 24.90
N ASP A 67 -4.29 -27.06 25.31
CA ASP A 67 -5.10 -26.23 26.22
C ASP A 67 -6.53 -25.98 25.68
N LEU A 68 -6.66 -25.96 24.35
CA LEU A 68 -7.90 -25.67 23.61
C LEU A 68 -8.56 -26.93 23.03
N ASN A 69 -7.96 -28.11 23.23
CA ASN A 69 -8.42 -29.40 22.69
C ASN A 69 -8.71 -29.34 21.17
N VAL A 70 -7.79 -28.75 20.41
CA VAL A 70 -7.85 -28.64 18.94
C VAL A 70 -6.63 -29.29 18.28
N SER A 71 -6.70 -29.51 16.96
CA SER A 71 -5.52 -29.98 16.22
C SER A 71 -4.44 -28.90 16.18
N GLY A 72 -3.16 -29.33 16.18
CA GLY A 72 -2.04 -28.42 15.99
C GLY A 72 -2.09 -27.67 14.65
N GLU A 73 -2.68 -28.28 13.61
CA GLU A 73 -2.88 -27.64 12.31
C GLU A 73 -3.86 -26.46 12.40
N LEU A 74 -5.02 -26.64 13.04
CA LEU A 74 -5.99 -25.56 13.23
C LEU A 74 -5.42 -24.44 14.11
N PHE A 75 -4.69 -24.81 15.16
CA PHE A 75 -4.04 -23.83 16.04
C PHE A 75 -2.96 -23.02 15.30
N ASN A 76 -2.12 -23.68 14.49
CA ASN A 76 -1.11 -22.99 13.68
C ASN A 76 -1.74 -22.07 12.64
N GLN A 77 -2.82 -22.52 11.98
CA GLN A 77 -3.57 -21.66 11.05
C GLN A 77 -4.13 -20.43 11.76
N TYR A 78 -4.69 -20.61 12.95
CA TYR A 78 -5.17 -19.51 13.79
C TYR A 78 -4.06 -18.53 14.17
N LEU A 79 -2.89 -19.01 14.58
CA LEU A 79 -1.75 -18.14 14.90
C LEU A 79 -1.24 -17.35 13.68
N VAL A 80 -1.24 -17.96 12.49
CA VAL A 80 -0.92 -17.25 11.24
C VAL A 80 -1.93 -16.13 10.99
N GLU A 81 -3.23 -16.40 11.15
CA GLU A 81 -4.27 -15.38 10.99
C GLU A 81 -4.14 -14.26 12.04
N MET A 82 -3.83 -14.57 13.30
CA MET A 82 -3.56 -13.54 14.33
C MET A 82 -2.31 -12.70 14.02
N GLY A 83 -1.27 -13.32 13.45
CA GLY A 83 -0.09 -12.60 12.95
C GLY A 83 -0.45 -11.60 11.85
N GLN A 84 -1.30 -12.00 10.91
CA GLN A 84 -1.79 -11.10 9.85
C GLN A 84 -2.59 -9.92 10.41
N LEU A 85 -3.45 -10.16 11.42
CA LEU A 85 -4.16 -9.08 12.10
C LEU A 85 -3.17 -8.10 12.77
N ASN A 86 -2.17 -8.62 13.47
CA ASN A 86 -1.14 -7.81 14.12
C ASN A 86 -0.33 -6.97 13.13
N ASP A 87 -0.03 -7.51 11.95
CA ASP A 87 0.63 -6.75 10.89
C ASP A 87 -0.26 -5.61 10.37
N GLY A 88 -1.57 -5.86 10.23
CA GLY A 88 -2.54 -4.83 9.90
C GLY A 88 -2.66 -3.71 10.94
N ILE A 89 -2.56 -4.06 12.22
CA ILE A 89 -2.51 -3.09 13.32
C ILE A 89 -1.25 -2.24 13.24
N THR A 90 -0.10 -2.86 13.00
CA THR A 90 1.17 -2.14 12.78
C THR A 90 1.10 -1.17 11.62
N GLU A 91 0.37 -1.53 10.57
CA GLU A 91 0.20 -0.67 9.38
C GLU A 91 -0.92 0.38 9.55
N GLY A 92 -1.53 0.45 10.75
CA GLY A 92 -2.49 1.47 11.14
C GLY A 92 -3.85 1.35 10.46
N VAL A 93 -4.18 0.18 9.87
CA VAL A 93 -5.43 -0.03 9.12
C VAL A 93 -6.57 -0.64 9.92
N MET A 94 -6.27 -1.16 11.11
CA MET A 94 -7.24 -1.81 11.99
C MET A 94 -6.77 -1.75 13.45
N ASN A 95 -7.67 -2.05 14.37
CA ASN A 95 -7.36 -2.26 15.78
C ASN A 95 -8.25 -3.37 16.37
N PHE A 96 -7.89 -3.86 17.56
CA PHE A 96 -8.77 -4.67 18.38
C PHE A 96 -9.57 -3.77 19.32
N ASN A 97 -10.87 -4.01 19.43
CA ASN A 97 -11.69 -3.41 20.49
C ASN A 97 -11.53 -4.18 21.82
N GLU A 98 -12.24 -3.72 22.86
CA GLU A 98 -12.18 -4.32 24.20
C GLU A 98 -12.63 -5.79 24.24
N ASP A 99 -13.44 -6.22 23.27
CA ASP A 99 -13.93 -7.59 23.11
C ASP A 99 -13.02 -8.44 22.20
N PHE A 100 -11.83 -7.94 21.85
CA PHE A 100 -10.89 -8.57 20.91
C PHE A 100 -11.47 -8.80 19.51
N GLN A 101 -12.50 -8.04 19.13
CA GLN A 101 -12.99 -8.03 17.75
C GLN A 101 -12.25 -6.99 16.93
N ILE A 102 -12.16 -7.23 15.62
CA ILE A 102 -11.50 -6.28 14.71
C ILE A 102 -12.42 -5.13 14.35
N GLU A 103 -11.91 -3.92 14.54
CA GLU A 103 -12.47 -2.69 13.99
C GLU A 103 -11.48 -2.12 12.96
N PHE A 104 -11.99 -1.89 11.75
CA PHE A 104 -11.19 -1.22 10.73
C PHE A 104 -11.09 0.26 11.07
N ALA A 105 -9.89 0.81 10.94
CA ALA A 105 -9.71 2.25 10.98
C ALA A 105 -10.52 2.87 9.84
N THR A 106 -11.19 3.97 10.14
CA THR A 106 -11.76 4.86 9.13
C THR A 106 -10.65 5.36 8.22
N GLN A 107 -11.06 5.84 7.06
CA GLN A 107 -10.13 6.42 6.11
C GLN A 107 -9.32 7.58 6.70
N GLU A 108 -9.99 8.45 7.44
CA GLU A 108 -9.38 9.58 8.12
C GLU A 108 -8.34 9.11 9.15
N GLU A 109 -8.66 8.09 9.93
CA GLU A 109 -7.74 7.49 10.90
C GLU A 109 -6.52 6.84 10.23
N ILE A 110 -6.71 6.13 9.12
CA ILE A 110 -5.58 5.55 8.36
C ILE A 110 -4.62 6.65 7.89
N LEU A 111 -5.17 7.77 7.42
CA LEU A 111 -4.37 8.91 6.98
C LEU A 111 -3.61 9.54 8.14
N GLU A 112 -4.26 9.72 9.29
CA GLU A 112 -3.64 10.28 10.49
C GLU A 112 -2.53 9.37 11.04
N ASN A 113 -2.82 8.07 11.15
CA ASN A 113 -1.86 7.06 11.61
C ASN A 113 -0.59 7.07 10.75
N LEU A 114 -0.73 7.14 9.42
CA LEU A 114 0.40 7.12 8.49
C LEU A 114 1.12 8.48 8.38
N GLU A 115 0.46 9.60 8.64
CA GLU A 115 1.12 10.93 8.68
C GLU A 115 2.04 11.08 9.91
N THR A 116 1.74 10.42 11.03
CA THR A 116 2.59 10.45 12.23
C THR A 116 3.89 9.63 12.08
N GLU A 117 3.94 8.72 11.11
CA GLU A 117 5.13 7.92 10.76
C GLU A 117 5.91 8.49 9.55
N ALA A 118 5.97 9.82 9.40
CA ALA A 118 6.86 10.42 8.41
C ALA A 118 8.30 9.89 8.63
N PRO A 119 8.95 9.34 7.58
CA PRO A 119 10.08 8.45 7.74
C PRO A 119 11.20 9.09 8.59
N GLN A 120 11.48 8.45 9.73
CA GLN A 120 12.75 8.65 10.40
C GLN A 120 13.84 8.18 9.44
N VAL A 121 14.71 9.13 9.13
CA VAL A 121 15.85 9.03 8.24
C VAL A 121 16.74 7.86 8.68
N VAL A 122 16.66 6.74 7.96
CA VAL A 122 17.75 5.75 7.94
C VAL A 122 18.72 6.21 6.84
N ILE A 123 19.83 6.81 7.27
CA ILE A 123 20.97 7.08 6.41
C ILE A 123 21.63 5.73 6.14
N GLU A 124 21.29 5.09 5.02
CA GLU A 124 22.16 4.05 4.48
C GLU A 124 23.33 4.71 3.76
N ASP A 125 24.52 4.38 4.27
CA ASP A 125 25.83 4.88 3.91
C ASP A 125 26.08 4.87 2.38
N GLU A 126 26.52 6.01 1.84
CA GLU A 126 26.71 6.26 0.40
C GLU A 126 27.87 5.46 -0.24
N ASN A 127 28.50 4.54 0.50
CA ASN A 127 29.72 3.83 0.09
C ASN A 127 29.62 2.29 0.08
N SER A 128 28.42 1.70 0.07
CA SER A 128 28.31 0.24 -0.13
C SER A 128 28.54 -0.12 -1.61
N GLU A 129 29.80 -0.39 -1.96
CA GLU A 129 30.17 -1.06 -3.21
C GLU A 129 29.45 -2.42 -3.30
N ILE A 130 28.41 -2.48 -4.12
CA ILE A 130 27.81 -3.76 -4.53
C ILE A 130 28.77 -4.40 -5.53
N THR A 131 29.63 -5.30 -5.05
CA THR A 131 30.37 -6.22 -5.92
C THR A 131 29.40 -7.26 -6.47
N VAL A 132 28.82 -6.99 -7.64
CA VAL A 132 28.07 -8.00 -8.39
C VAL A 132 29.08 -8.99 -8.98
N ILE A 133 29.19 -10.18 -8.38
CA ILE A 133 29.82 -11.32 -9.07
C ILE A 133 28.82 -11.81 -10.12
N GLU A 134 28.96 -11.29 -11.34
CA GLU A 134 28.20 -11.74 -12.50
C GLU A 134 28.57 -13.18 -12.85
N LYS A 135 27.65 -14.13 -12.60
CA LYS A 135 27.56 -15.32 -13.45
C LYS A 135 26.76 -14.93 -14.69
N SER A 136 27.47 -14.57 -15.76
CA SER A 136 26.88 -14.21 -17.05
C SER A 136 26.11 -15.39 -17.66
N PRO A 137 24.85 -15.20 -18.11
CA PRO A 137 24.36 -15.88 -19.30
C PRO A 137 24.75 -15.05 -20.52
N LYS A 138 25.36 -15.74 -21.50
CA LYS A 138 25.76 -15.19 -22.80
C LYS A 138 24.55 -14.65 -23.56
N PHE A 139 24.26 -13.34 -23.54
CA PHE A 139 23.64 -12.61 -24.66
C PHE A 139 23.85 -11.09 -24.49
N GLY A 140 24.55 -10.49 -25.47
CA GLY A 140 24.48 -9.06 -25.83
C GLY A 140 24.88 -8.02 -24.78
N VAL A 141 26.13 -7.56 -24.82
CA VAL A 141 26.57 -6.35 -24.10
C VAL A 141 25.88 -5.12 -24.72
N LEU A 142 24.79 -4.64 -24.10
CA LEU A 142 24.29 -3.30 -24.37
C LEU A 142 25.15 -2.31 -23.59
N ARG A 143 25.95 -1.53 -24.31
CA ARG A 143 26.68 -0.36 -23.80
C ARG A 143 25.69 0.57 -23.07
N VAL A 144 25.81 0.68 -21.75
CA VAL A 144 25.15 1.72 -20.97
C VAL A 144 25.89 3.03 -21.23
N VAL A 145 25.19 4.04 -21.75
CA VAL A 145 25.67 5.42 -21.74
C VAL A 145 25.61 5.88 -20.28
N ASP A 146 26.76 5.90 -19.61
CA ASP A 146 26.86 6.32 -18.21
C ASP A 146 26.69 7.85 -18.12
N GLY A 147 25.43 8.30 -18.09
CA GLY A 147 25.07 9.73 -18.09
C GLY A 147 25.30 10.45 -16.76
N GLY A 148 26.03 9.85 -15.81
CA GLY A 148 26.33 10.45 -14.49
C GLY A 148 25.16 10.55 -13.51
N TYR A 149 23.96 10.08 -13.87
CA TYR A 149 22.80 10.12 -12.99
C TYR A 149 22.79 8.96 -11.97
N PRO A 150 22.25 9.18 -10.75
CA PRO A 150 22.07 8.12 -9.77
C PRO A 150 21.33 6.92 -10.37
N LYS A 151 21.85 5.71 -10.11
CA LYS A 151 21.24 4.46 -10.57
C LYS A 151 20.27 3.97 -9.51
N LYS A 152 19.05 3.62 -9.92
CA LYS A 152 18.02 3.05 -9.03
C LYS A 152 17.38 1.84 -9.69
N ASN A 153 17.19 0.77 -8.91
CA ASN A 153 16.47 -0.41 -9.38
C ASN A 153 14.96 -0.18 -9.20
N ILE A 154 14.34 0.39 -10.23
CA ILE A 154 12.91 0.75 -10.19
C ILE A 154 12.03 -0.50 -10.25
N GLN A 155 12.48 -1.55 -10.94
CA GLN A 155 11.80 -2.85 -10.93
C GLN A 155 11.62 -3.37 -9.49
N SER A 156 12.72 -3.53 -8.74
CA SER A 156 12.64 -4.06 -7.37
C SER A 156 11.85 -3.14 -6.44
N LEU A 157 11.93 -1.82 -6.64
CA LEU A 157 11.14 -0.85 -5.87
C LEU A 157 9.63 -1.12 -6.02
N VAL A 158 9.13 -1.20 -7.25
CA VAL A 158 7.69 -1.39 -7.49
C VAL A 158 7.21 -2.79 -7.12
N GLU A 159 8.05 -3.81 -7.31
CA GLU A 159 7.73 -5.18 -6.88
C GLU A 159 7.58 -5.26 -5.36
N ASN A 160 8.48 -4.62 -4.61
CA ASN A 160 8.43 -4.60 -3.15
C ASN A 160 7.17 -3.86 -2.65
N ASN A 161 6.89 -2.67 -3.20
CA ASN A 161 5.68 -1.94 -2.85
C ASN A 161 4.40 -2.72 -3.21
N ARG A 162 4.37 -3.41 -4.36
CA ARG A 162 3.23 -4.23 -4.80
C ARG A 162 3.02 -5.44 -3.90
N LYS A 163 4.10 -6.08 -3.44
CA LYS A 163 4.06 -7.17 -2.44
C LYS A 163 3.55 -6.68 -1.09
N GLN A 164 4.01 -5.52 -0.63
CA GLN A 164 3.48 -4.90 0.59
C GLN A 164 1.97 -4.66 0.44
N PHE A 165 1.55 -4.08 -0.67
CA PHE A 165 0.13 -3.80 -0.91
C PHE A 165 -0.74 -5.06 -0.97
N GLU A 166 -0.25 -6.13 -1.59
CA GLU A 166 -0.94 -7.42 -1.60
C GLU A 166 -1.03 -8.05 -0.21
N LYS A 167 0.03 -7.89 0.60
CA LYS A 167 0.04 -8.34 1.99
C LYS A 167 -1.05 -7.62 2.80
N ILE A 168 -1.12 -6.29 2.73
CA ILE A 168 -2.18 -5.50 3.38
C ILE A 168 -3.57 -5.95 2.94
N TYR A 169 -3.76 -6.24 1.66
CA TYR A 169 -5.04 -6.74 1.18
C TYR A 169 -5.42 -8.09 1.82
N LYS A 170 -4.46 -9.02 1.90
CA LYS A 170 -4.66 -10.33 2.55
C LYS A 170 -4.93 -10.19 4.04
N ASP A 171 -4.19 -9.33 4.73
CA ASP A 171 -4.37 -9.05 6.15
C ASP A 171 -5.78 -8.47 6.40
N ASN A 172 -6.24 -7.55 5.55
CA ASN A 172 -7.59 -6.99 5.61
C ASN A 172 -8.68 -8.02 5.28
N LEU A 173 -8.44 -8.96 4.36
CA LEU A 173 -9.36 -10.08 4.11
C LEU A 173 -9.47 -11.00 5.32
N THR A 174 -8.36 -11.24 6.03
CA THR A 174 -8.38 -11.98 7.29
C THR A 174 -9.14 -11.21 8.36
N ALA A 175 -8.88 -9.92 8.53
CA ALA A 175 -9.62 -9.03 9.44
C ALA A 175 -11.13 -9.06 9.23
N GLN A 176 -11.59 -9.08 7.98
CA GLN A 176 -13.01 -9.18 7.67
C GLN A 176 -13.67 -10.48 8.18
N LYS A 177 -12.90 -11.56 8.36
CA LYS A 177 -13.40 -12.79 9.02
C LYS A 177 -13.67 -12.57 10.51
N TYR A 178 -12.96 -11.65 11.15
CA TYR A 178 -12.97 -11.44 12.60
C TYR A 178 -13.72 -10.16 13.03
N SER A 179 -14.34 -9.45 12.08
CA SER A 179 -14.98 -8.14 12.33
C SER A 179 -16.37 -8.20 12.96
N GLY A 180 -16.85 -9.38 13.39
CA GLY A 180 -18.14 -9.51 14.07
C GLY A 180 -19.37 -9.10 13.23
N GLY A 181 -19.22 -8.95 11.91
CA GLY A 181 -20.28 -8.47 11.01
C GLY A 181 -20.25 -6.98 10.68
N ASN A 182 -19.20 -6.25 11.08
CA ASN A 182 -19.01 -4.85 10.69
C ASN A 182 -18.82 -4.70 9.17
N SER A 183 -19.52 -3.73 8.58
CA SER A 183 -19.71 -3.53 7.13
C SER A 183 -18.47 -3.03 6.37
N VAL A 184 -17.34 -2.82 7.03
CA VAL A 184 -16.13 -2.33 6.36
C VAL A 184 -15.47 -3.50 5.64
N ASN A 185 -15.50 -3.45 4.31
CA ASN A 185 -14.93 -4.47 3.44
C ASN A 185 -13.41 -4.23 3.29
N ALA A 186 -12.62 -5.30 3.33
CA ALA A 186 -11.17 -5.30 3.13
C ALA A 186 -10.69 -4.43 1.95
N TYR A 187 -11.49 -4.34 0.88
CA TYR A 187 -11.23 -3.47 -0.25
C TYR A 187 -11.08 -1.99 0.15
N ASN A 188 -12.00 -1.46 0.96
CA ASN A 188 -12.01 -0.04 1.33
C ASN A 188 -10.80 0.31 2.19
N ALA A 189 -10.54 -0.47 3.25
CA ALA A 189 -9.38 -0.25 4.13
C ALA A 189 -8.05 -0.30 3.35
N THR A 190 -7.94 -1.27 2.44
CA THR A 190 -6.76 -1.42 1.58
C THR A 190 -6.62 -0.24 0.60
N ALA A 191 -7.71 0.17 -0.04
CA ALA A 191 -7.73 1.34 -0.93
C ALA A 191 -7.35 2.64 -0.17
N SER A 192 -7.84 2.82 1.05
CA SER A 192 -7.49 3.97 1.89
C SER A 192 -6.01 3.99 2.25
N TRP A 193 -5.44 2.84 2.65
CA TRP A 193 -4.00 2.72 2.91
C TRP A 193 -3.17 3.04 1.65
N PHE A 194 -3.60 2.54 0.49
CA PHE A 194 -2.92 2.85 -0.77
C PHE A 194 -2.91 4.35 -1.08
N VAL A 195 -4.06 5.00 -0.97
CA VAL A 195 -4.19 6.45 -1.17
C VAL A 195 -3.27 7.20 -0.20
N ALA A 196 -3.20 6.79 1.06
CA ALA A 196 -2.32 7.40 2.05
C ALA A 196 -0.82 7.29 1.70
N LYS A 197 -0.39 6.19 1.07
CA LYS A 197 1.00 6.04 0.62
C LYS A 197 1.32 6.91 -0.60
N VAL A 198 0.40 7.05 -1.56
CA VAL A 198 0.66 7.70 -2.87
C VAL A 198 0.23 9.16 -2.96
N GLN A 199 -0.56 9.66 -2.01
CA GLN A 199 -0.96 11.07 -1.97
C GLN A 199 0.26 11.99 -1.79
N PRO A 200 0.14 13.30 -2.11
CA PRO A 200 1.23 14.25 -1.89
C PRO A 200 1.75 14.22 -0.45
N GLY A 201 3.06 14.02 -0.27
CA GLY A 201 3.67 13.88 1.06
C GLY A 201 3.69 12.46 1.62
N GLY A 202 2.98 11.50 1.01
CA GLY A 202 3.01 10.10 1.38
C GLY A 202 4.37 9.45 1.08
N SER A 203 4.65 8.30 1.70
CA SER A 203 5.94 7.62 1.58
C SER A 203 6.23 7.07 0.17
N TRP A 204 5.23 7.00 -0.72
CA TRP A 204 5.39 6.66 -2.14
C TRP A 204 5.26 7.88 -3.07
N ASP A 205 5.15 9.10 -2.53
CA ASP A 205 5.30 10.33 -3.30
C ASP A 205 6.78 10.65 -3.54
N TYR A 206 7.38 9.96 -4.51
CA TYR A 206 8.80 10.09 -4.82
C TYR A 206 9.23 11.50 -5.25
N LYS A 207 8.29 12.43 -5.49
CA LYS A 207 8.59 13.85 -5.72
C LYS A 207 9.19 14.51 -4.48
N VAL A 208 8.94 13.96 -3.29
CA VAL A 208 9.39 14.50 -1.99
C VAL A 208 10.20 13.52 -1.14
N VAL A 209 10.25 12.23 -1.51
CA VAL A 209 11.07 11.21 -0.83
C VAL A 209 12.58 11.46 -1.03
N SER A 210 13.37 11.32 0.04
CA SER A 210 14.83 11.47 -0.01
C SER A 210 15.48 10.49 -0.99
N GLY A 211 16.54 10.91 -1.68
CA GLY A 211 17.19 10.11 -2.74
C GLY A 211 16.42 10.06 -4.07
N TYR A 212 15.19 10.59 -4.12
CA TYR A 212 14.42 10.79 -5.35
C TYR A 212 14.16 12.27 -5.61
N LYS A 213 13.80 13.05 -4.59
CA LYS A 213 13.52 14.49 -4.69
C LYS A 213 14.71 15.28 -5.29
N PRO A 214 14.46 16.44 -5.93
CA PRO A 214 13.14 17.02 -6.25
C PRO A 214 12.39 16.28 -7.38
N TRP A 215 11.15 16.68 -7.66
CA TRP A 215 10.26 16.05 -8.65
C TRP A 215 10.87 15.87 -10.06
N ASP A 216 11.80 16.74 -10.46
CA ASP A 216 12.49 16.77 -11.75
C ASP A 216 13.88 16.12 -11.74
N ASN A 217 14.34 15.63 -10.58
CA ASN A 217 15.63 14.96 -10.43
C ASN A 217 15.75 13.78 -11.39
N LYS A 218 16.84 13.73 -12.16
CA LYS A 218 17.07 12.71 -13.18
C LYS A 218 17.74 11.48 -12.58
N ILE A 219 17.15 10.33 -12.85
CA ILE A 219 17.55 9.03 -12.32
C ILE A 219 17.71 8.06 -13.49
N ASN A 220 18.82 7.33 -13.52
CA ASN A 220 19.00 6.21 -14.43
C ASN A 220 18.32 4.97 -13.82
N GLY A 221 17.04 4.80 -14.13
CA GLY A 221 16.21 3.74 -13.58
C GLY A 221 16.33 2.44 -14.36
N TYR A 222 16.51 1.32 -13.66
CA TYR A 222 16.38 -0.02 -14.23
C TYR A 222 14.93 -0.50 -14.15
N PHE A 223 14.30 -0.68 -15.31
CA PHE A 223 12.92 -1.16 -15.48
C PHE A 223 12.92 -2.52 -16.20
N TYR A 224 11.76 -3.16 -16.33
CA TYR A 224 11.60 -4.38 -17.15
C TYR A 224 12.01 -4.21 -18.61
N SER A 225 11.93 -2.99 -19.15
CA SER A 225 12.38 -2.66 -20.50
C SER A 225 13.87 -2.29 -20.58
N GLY A 226 14.62 -2.44 -19.49
CA GLY A 226 16.01 -2.01 -19.37
C GLY A 226 16.17 -0.61 -18.76
N TYR A 227 17.38 -0.05 -18.88
CA TYR A 227 17.74 1.25 -18.32
C TYR A 227 17.09 2.42 -19.07
N LYS A 228 16.56 3.38 -18.31
CA LYS A 228 16.01 4.63 -18.85
C LYS A 228 16.27 5.78 -17.89
N VAL A 229 16.72 6.92 -18.43
CA VAL A 229 16.78 8.17 -17.66
C VAL A 229 15.38 8.76 -17.56
N VAL A 230 14.87 8.87 -16.34
CA VAL A 230 13.55 9.40 -16.01
C VAL A 230 13.66 10.39 -14.86
N ASN A 231 12.57 11.11 -14.53
CA ASN A 231 12.54 11.92 -13.32
C ASN A 231 11.78 11.23 -12.16
N ALA A 232 11.90 11.79 -10.96
CA ALA A 232 11.20 11.28 -9.78
C ALA A 232 9.67 11.25 -9.95
N ALA A 233 9.08 12.23 -10.65
CA ALA A 233 7.65 12.23 -10.97
C ALA A 233 7.23 11.00 -11.81
N TYR A 234 8.03 10.63 -12.82
CA TYR A 234 7.80 9.44 -13.63
C TYR A 234 7.81 8.16 -12.77
N ILE A 235 8.76 8.06 -11.85
CA ILE A 235 8.87 6.90 -10.94
C ILE A 235 7.65 6.81 -10.03
N GLY A 236 7.17 7.94 -9.48
CA GLY A 236 5.93 7.99 -8.69
C GLY A 236 4.70 7.53 -9.45
N ASN A 237 4.48 8.07 -10.65
CA ASN A 237 3.33 7.70 -11.48
C ASN A 237 3.40 6.23 -11.94
N TYR A 238 4.61 5.76 -12.26
CA TYR A 238 4.85 4.36 -12.62
C TYR A 238 4.56 3.44 -11.43
N ASN A 239 5.10 3.73 -10.24
CA ASN A 239 4.83 2.98 -9.02
C ASN A 239 3.33 2.96 -8.70
N TYR A 240 2.68 4.12 -8.64
CA TYR A 240 1.24 4.26 -8.40
C TYR A 240 0.41 3.27 -9.23
N SER A 241 0.66 3.23 -10.54
CA SER A 241 -0.09 2.36 -11.44
C SER A 241 0.30 0.88 -11.35
N TYR A 242 1.58 0.59 -11.13
CA TYR A 242 2.10 -0.76 -10.99
C TYR A 242 1.54 -1.42 -9.71
N THR A 243 1.56 -0.69 -8.60
CA THR A 243 1.03 -1.14 -7.31
C THR A 243 -0.49 -1.18 -7.32
N GLY A 244 -1.13 -0.11 -7.81
CA GLY A 244 -2.59 0.06 -7.79
C GLY A 244 -3.34 -0.92 -8.69
N GLU A 245 -2.66 -1.54 -9.66
CA GLU A 245 -3.22 -2.58 -10.52
C GLU A 245 -3.94 -3.70 -9.74
N LEU A 246 -3.49 -3.99 -8.51
CA LEU A 246 -4.12 -5.00 -7.64
C LEU A 246 -5.63 -4.82 -7.46
N LEU A 247 -6.07 -3.57 -7.24
CA LEU A 247 -7.45 -3.26 -6.84
C LEU A 247 -8.19 -2.40 -7.86
N PHE A 248 -7.46 -1.71 -8.73
CA PHE A 248 -8.04 -0.68 -9.59
C PHE A 248 -7.82 -1.01 -11.06
N SER A 249 -8.83 -0.73 -11.88
CA SER A 249 -8.63 -0.83 -13.32
C SER A 249 -7.69 0.28 -13.80
N LYS A 250 -7.04 0.06 -14.95
CA LYS A 250 -6.21 1.07 -15.62
C LYS A 250 -6.94 2.41 -15.80
N ASN A 251 -8.25 2.36 -16.09
CA ASN A 251 -9.06 3.55 -16.29
C ASN A 251 -9.32 4.30 -14.98
N ASP A 252 -9.52 3.58 -13.87
CA ASP A 252 -9.73 4.21 -12.56
C ASP A 252 -8.47 4.95 -12.13
N LEU A 253 -7.31 4.33 -12.31
CA LEU A 253 -6.00 4.94 -12.00
C LEU A 253 -5.73 6.19 -12.85
N LEU A 254 -6.05 6.16 -14.14
CA LEU A 254 -5.88 7.34 -15.01
C LEU A 254 -6.83 8.48 -14.63
N ARG A 255 -8.10 8.17 -14.32
CA ARG A 255 -9.10 9.17 -13.94
C ARG A 255 -8.80 9.80 -12.58
N ALA A 256 -8.33 8.99 -11.63
CA ALA A 256 -7.94 9.43 -10.31
C ALA A 256 -6.73 10.40 -10.39
N GLY A 257 -5.72 10.08 -11.21
CA GLY A 257 -4.62 11.01 -11.52
C GLY A 257 -5.09 12.35 -12.10
N ASP A 258 -5.96 12.30 -13.12
CA ASP A 258 -6.55 13.49 -13.75
C ASP A 258 -7.31 14.36 -12.73
N ALA A 259 -8.07 13.76 -11.82
CA ALA A 259 -8.83 14.47 -10.78
C ALA A 259 -7.92 15.16 -9.77
N VAL A 260 -6.86 14.49 -9.30
CA VAL A 260 -5.86 15.07 -8.40
C VAL A 260 -5.16 16.26 -9.02
N SER A 261 -4.75 16.13 -10.27
CA SER A 261 -4.02 17.18 -10.98
C SER A 261 -4.88 18.42 -11.20
N ALA A 262 -6.14 18.22 -11.62
CA ALA A 262 -7.11 19.29 -11.81
C ALA A 262 -7.32 20.10 -10.52
N VAL A 263 -7.46 19.41 -9.39
CA VAL A 263 -7.73 20.02 -8.08
C VAL A 263 -6.48 20.70 -7.52
N THR A 264 -5.34 20.02 -7.56
CA THR A 264 -4.06 20.58 -7.08
C THR A 264 -3.69 21.83 -7.87
N THR A 265 -3.88 21.79 -9.19
CA THR A 265 -3.62 22.93 -10.07
C THR A 265 -4.64 24.05 -9.84
N PHE A 266 -5.92 23.74 -9.67
CA PHE A 266 -6.94 24.73 -9.32
C PHE A 266 -6.61 25.44 -8.00
N ILE A 267 -6.25 24.70 -6.95
CA ILE A 267 -5.89 25.27 -5.64
C ILE A 267 -4.61 26.12 -5.73
N SER A 268 -3.60 25.65 -6.45
CA SER A 268 -2.35 26.38 -6.70
C SER A 268 -2.60 27.67 -7.48
N ASN A 269 -3.43 27.61 -8.52
CA ASN A 269 -3.76 28.76 -9.36
C ASN A 269 -4.67 29.74 -8.63
N ALA A 270 -5.66 29.27 -7.85
CA ALA A 270 -6.54 30.13 -7.06
C ALA A 270 -5.75 30.97 -6.06
N LYS A 271 -4.71 30.40 -5.44
CA LYS A 271 -3.77 31.13 -4.57
C LYS A 271 -2.94 32.18 -5.30
N LYS A 272 -2.78 32.04 -6.62
CA LYS A 272 -2.11 32.98 -7.51
C LYS A 272 -3.11 33.90 -8.24
N GLY A 273 -4.39 33.93 -7.82
CA GLY A 273 -5.45 34.76 -8.42
C GLY A 273 -5.95 34.26 -9.78
N LYS A 274 -5.69 33.00 -10.14
CA LYS A 274 -6.08 32.38 -11.42
C LYS A 274 -7.03 31.21 -11.17
N PHE A 275 -8.23 31.22 -11.72
CA PHE A 275 -9.19 30.11 -11.59
C PHE A 275 -9.12 29.16 -12.79
N LYS A 276 -8.02 28.41 -12.91
CA LYS A 276 -7.84 27.40 -13.97
C LYS A 276 -7.41 26.07 -13.36
N ALA A 277 -8.17 25.01 -13.63
CA ALA A 277 -7.72 23.63 -13.45
C ALA A 277 -6.89 23.23 -14.66
N GLN A 278 -5.84 22.42 -14.46
CA GLN A 278 -5.15 21.72 -15.54
C GLN A 278 -5.19 20.24 -15.23
N PHE A 279 -5.62 19.45 -16.19
CA PHE A 279 -5.49 18.00 -16.13
C PHE A 279 -4.03 17.60 -16.33
N ASP A 280 -3.70 16.37 -15.95
CA ASP A 280 -2.36 15.82 -16.18
C ASP A 280 -2.00 15.89 -17.67
N GLY A 281 -0.77 16.30 -17.93
CA GLY A 281 -0.20 16.24 -19.26
C GLY A 281 -0.06 14.78 -19.71
N GLU A 282 0.04 14.55 -21.02
CA GLU A 282 0.27 13.20 -21.55
C GLU A 282 1.55 12.55 -20.96
N ASP A 283 2.52 13.38 -20.55
CA ASP A 283 3.77 12.98 -19.91
C ASP A 283 3.56 12.26 -18.56
N ASP A 284 2.48 12.57 -17.82
CA ASP A 284 2.14 11.89 -16.56
C ASP A 284 1.34 10.60 -16.81
N LYS A 285 0.58 10.53 -17.91
CA LYS A 285 -0.22 9.34 -18.27
C LYS A 285 0.64 8.22 -18.85
N ILE A 286 1.73 8.53 -19.53
CA ILE A 286 2.67 7.53 -20.07
C ILE A 286 3.21 6.59 -18.97
N PRO A 287 3.81 7.09 -17.86
CA PRO A 287 4.27 6.21 -16.78
C PRO A 287 3.14 5.43 -16.13
N VAL A 288 1.94 6.01 -15.96
CA VAL A 288 0.76 5.29 -15.41
C VAL A 288 0.36 4.13 -16.32
N ARG A 289 0.28 4.35 -17.64
CA ARG A 289 -0.08 3.26 -18.55
C ARG A 289 0.99 2.16 -18.54
N LYS A 290 2.26 2.56 -18.55
CA LYS A 290 3.38 1.61 -18.59
C LYS A 290 3.50 0.80 -17.30
N GLY A 291 3.36 1.42 -16.13
CA GLY A 291 3.43 0.71 -14.85
C GLY A 291 2.32 -0.31 -14.70
N TYR A 292 1.08 0.04 -15.08
CA TYR A 292 -0.03 -0.91 -15.14
C TYR A 292 0.27 -2.10 -16.08
N ASP A 293 0.71 -1.81 -17.31
CA ASP A 293 0.97 -2.86 -18.31
C ASP A 293 2.11 -3.79 -17.89
N ASP A 294 3.16 -3.24 -17.27
CA ASP A 294 4.28 -4.02 -16.75
C ASP A 294 3.83 -4.88 -15.54
N ALA A 295 2.95 -4.38 -14.66
CA ALA A 295 2.39 -5.18 -13.56
C ALA A 295 1.60 -6.40 -14.07
N VAL A 296 0.65 -6.18 -15.00
CA VAL A 296 -0.14 -7.26 -15.62
C VAL A 296 0.77 -8.29 -16.31
N LYS A 297 1.87 -7.84 -16.91
CA LYS A 297 2.75 -8.71 -17.70
C LYS A 297 3.72 -9.51 -16.82
N TYR A 298 4.31 -8.90 -15.80
CA TYR A 298 5.47 -9.45 -15.11
C TYR A 298 5.24 -9.84 -13.64
N PHE A 299 4.21 -9.34 -12.97
CA PHE A 299 3.97 -9.59 -11.54
C PHE A 299 3.10 -10.83 -11.25
N LYS A 300 3.18 -11.87 -12.09
CA LYS A 300 2.36 -13.08 -11.90
C LYS A 300 2.89 -13.99 -10.79
#